data_AF-A0A937EK23-F1
#
_entry.id   AF-A0A937EK23-F1
#
_cell.length_a   1.000
_cell.length_b   1.000
_cell.length_c   1.000
_cell.angle_alpha   90.00
_cell.angle_beta   90.00
_cell.angle_gamma   90.00
#
_symmetry.space_group_name_H-M   'P 1'
#
loop_
_entity.id
_entity.type
_entity.pdbx_description
1 polymer ?
#
loop_
_entity_poly.entity_id
_entity_poly.type
_entity_poly.pdbx_seq_one_letter_code
_entity_poly.pdbx_strand_id
1 'polypeptide(L)'
;MDLAGIGAISAAAVALVGIPAAIAVGRMQLKAGLRTAEATWHAALVQADASYRAAMDTVRATASANQDQWRRGVRRDAFVRFLTISSELQHVELPEDPEVTEEEIRNAEKALRQIVDQAETAYHIVCLESANLQDTATRLLHAIRHYARGYWRLAATERAINTLSAIEEENRIHFDEVHAALGALATAGNAIDEVGHYRDVERAHNRARAVLCRVPGLSERHQRVILSANRHGLPNNRAQRRELQESRQAFLAAAQADLNAPAAGHFPGSYSLASPDDGQLTSTPSRHQPQSGVPSRDGAG
;
A
#
# COMPACT_ATOMS: atom_id res chain seq x y z
N MET A 1 107.02 27.39 34.22
CA MET A 1 105.90 28.20 33.71
C MET A 1 104.70 27.30 33.55
N ASP A 2 103.70 27.47 34.41
CA ASP A 2 102.50 26.63 34.49
C ASP A 2 101.47 27.05 33.43
N LEU A 3 101.27 26.19 32.42
CA LEU A 3 100.23 26.33 31.38
C LEU A 3 98.89 25.70 31.79
N ALA A 4 98.78 25.15 33.01
CA ALA A 4 97.57 24.52 33.51
C ALA A 4 96.50 25.54 34.00
N GLY A 5 96.89 26.76 34.38
CA GLY A 5 95.98 27.75 34.96
C GLY A 5 95.09 28.50 33.96
N ILE A 6 95.49 28.60 32.69
CA ILE A 6 94.74 29.37 31.67
C ILE A 6 93.59 28.55 31.06
N GLY A 7 93.68 27.21 31.10
CA GLY A 7 92.59 26.31 30.70
C GLY A 7 91.41 26.29 31.68
N ALA A 8 91.66 26.47 32.98
CA ALA A 8 90.62 26.43 34.01
C ALA A 8 89.73 27.68 34.03
N ILE A 9 90.31 28.87 33.77
CA ILE A 9 89.58 30.15 33.77
C ILE A 9 88.70 30.29 32.51
N SER A 10 89.16 29.75 31.38
CA SER A 10 88.39 29.71 30.14
C SER A 10 87.23 28.70 30.20
N ALA A 11 87.43 27.53 30.83
CA ALA A 11 86.36 26.57 31.09
C ALA A 11 85.26 27.10 32.03
N ALA A 12 85.64 27.84 33.09
CA ALA A 12 84.68 28.45 34.01
C ALA A 12 83.84 29.57 33.35
N ALA A 13 84.44 30.36 32.46
CA ALA A 13 83.75 31.43 31.72
C ALA A 13 82.74 30.89 30.69
N VAL A 14 83.06 29.78 30.01
CA VAL A 14 82.15 29.12 29.06
C VAL A 14 80.97 28.46 29.80
N ALA A 15 81.19 27.91 30.99
CA ALA A 15 80.12 27.34 31.81
C ALA A 15 79.14 28.41 32.35
N LEU A 16 79.64 29.60 32.72
CA LEU A 16 78.84 30.69 33.29
C LEU A 16 77.91 31.37 32.27
N VAL A 17 78.29 31.37 30.98
CA VAL A 17 77.46 31.89 29.88
C VAL A 17 76.60 30.79 29.26
N GLY A 18 77.09 29.54 29.23
CA GLY A 18 76.39 28.41 28.62
C GLY A 18 75.12 27.97 29.37
N ILE A 19 75.14 27.97 30.71
CA ILE A 19 74.00 27.51 31.52
C ILE A 19 72.75 28.41 31.37
N PRO A 20 72.84 29.75 31.45
CA PRO A 20 71.68 30.63 31.23
C PRO A 20 71.12 30.55 29.81
N ALA A 21 72.01 30.44 28.80
CA ALA A 21 71.60 30.30 27.40
C ALA A 21 70.84 28.98 27.16
N ALA A 22 71.31 27.87 27.74
CA ALA A 22 70.64 26.57 27.64
C ALA A 22 69.25 26.58 28.32
N ILE A 23 69.09 27.24 29.47
CA ILE A 23 67.79 27.39 30.14
C ILE A 23 66.83 28.25 29.32
N ALA A 24 67.31 29.33 28.70
CA ALA A 24 66.50 30.19 27.84
C ALA A 24 65.99 29.45 26.60
N VAL A 25 66.87 28.70 25.92
CA VAL A 25 66.49 27.85 24.78
C VAL A 25 65.50 26.76 25.22
N GLY A 26 65.73 26.11 26.36
CA GLY A 26 64.80 25.12 26.92
C GLY A 26 63.41 25.68 27.23
N ARG A 27 63.30 26.89 27.79
CA ARG A 27 61.99 27.54 28.05
C ARG A 27 61.27 27.93 26.75
N MET A 28 62.00 28.36 25.71
CA MET A 28 61.40 28.68 24.42
C MET A 28 60.91 27.41 23.70
N GLN A 29 61.68 26.33 23.73
CA GLN A 29 61.28 25.02 23.19
C GLN A 29 60.04 24.46 23.90
N LEU A 30 59.96 24.58 25.24
CA LEU A 30 58.80 24.13 26.00
C LEU A 30 57.54 24.95 25.68
N LYS A 31 57.66 26.28 25.57
CA LYS A 31 56.52 27.14 25.15
C LYS A 31 56.05 26.83 23.73
N ALA A 32 56.98 26.59 22.81
CA ALA A 32 56.65 26.17 21.45
C ALA A 32 55.98 24.78 21.44
N GLY A 33 56.46 23.85 22.26
CA GLY A 33 55.86 22.54 22.48
C GLY A 33 54.43 22.60 23.02
N LEU A 34 54.14 23.47 23.99
CA LEU A 34 52.79 23.62 24.53
C LEU A 34 51.80 24.18 23.50
N ARG A 35 52.20 25.19 22.71
CA ARG A 35 51.34 25.76 21.66
C ARG A 35 51.06 24.77 20.53
N THR A 36 52.07 23.99 20.15
CA THR A 36 51.90 22.94 19.14
C THR A 36 51.02 21.81 19.67
N ALA A 37 51.16 21.43 20.95
CA ALA A 37 50.30 20.45 21.60
C ALA A 37 48.84 20.92 21.68
N GLU A 38 48.60 22.18 22.07
CA GLU A 38 47.25 22.77 22.14
C GLU A 38 46.58 22.85 20.77
N ALA A 39 47.32 23.29 19.73
CA ALA A 39 46.80 23.32 18.36
C ALA A 39 46.46 21.90 17.84
N THR A 40 47.31 20.92 18.14
CA THR A 40 47.09 19.51 17.77
C THR A 40 45.85 18.95 18.48
N TRP A 41 45.65 19.29 19.75
CA TRP A 41 44.48 18.86 20.52
C TRP A 41 43.17 19.46 19.97
N HIS A 42 43.15 20.75 19.64
CA HIS A 42 41.97 21.37 19.01
C HIS A 42 41.67 20.75 17.63
N ALA A 43 42.70 20.52 16.81
CA ALA A 43 42.54 19.84 15.53
C ALA A 43 41.98 18.42 15.71
N ALA A 44 42.46 17.68 16.71
CA ALA A 44 41.96 16.34 17.04
C ALA A 44 40.48 16.36 17.49
N LEU A 45 40.07 17.36 18.27
CA LEU A 45 38.66 17.51 18.67
C LEU A 45 37.74 17.81 17.49
N VAL A 46 38.14 18.73 16.60
CA VAL A 46 37.36 19.06 15.40
C VAL A 46 37.24 17.83 14.49
N GLN A 47 38.32 17.06 14.33
CA GLN A 47 38.30 15.81 13.58
C GLN A 47 37.38 14.77 14.24
N ALA A 48 37.41 14.65 15.57
CA ALA A 48 36.56 13.74 16.31
C ALA A 48 35.08 14.10 16.13
N ASP A 49 34.70 15.37 16.28
CA ASP A 49 33.32 15.84 16.07
C ASP A 49 32.86 15.61 14.62
N ALA A 50 33.71 15.93 13.64
CA ALA A 50 33.42 15.65 12.23
C ALA A 50 33.21 14.14 11.97
N SER A 51 34.06 13.29 12.54
CA SER A 51 33.93 11.82 12.41
C SER A 51 32.66 11.29 13.06
N TYR A 52 32.27 11.85 14.21
CA TYR A 52 31.05 11.48 14.92
C TYR A 52 29.80 11.88 14.14
N ARG A 53 29.76 13.08 13.56
CA ARG A 53 28.66 13.53 12.71
C ARG A 53 28.54 12.67 11.44
N ALA A 54 29.66 12.41 10.77
CA ALA A 54 29.69 11.53 9.61
C ALA A 54 29.21 10.10 9.95
N ALA A 55 29.59 9.58 11.11
CA ALA A 55 29.10 8.29 11.59
C ALA A 55 27.59 8.31 11.86
N MET A 56 27.08 9.36 12.50
CA MET A 56 25.65 9.53 12.76
C MET A 56 24.84 9.67 11.46
N ASP A 57 25.34 10.40 10.47
CA ASP A 57 24.69 10.53 9.17
C ASP A 57 24.68 9.19 8.42
N THR A 58 25.75 8.41 8.52
CA THR A 58 25.81 7.04 7.98
C THR A 58 24.78 6.13 8.65
N VAL A 59 24.65 6.18 9.98
CA VAL A 59 23.65 5.40 10.74
C VAL A 59 22.24 5.80 10.33
N ARG A 60 21.96 7.10 10.21
CA ARG A 60 20.64 7.61 9.75
C ARG A 60 20.31 7.14 8.34
N ALA A 61 21.24 7.27 7.41
CA ALA A 61 21.08 6.82 6.03
C ALA A 61 20.87 5.30 5.94
N THR A 62 21.58 4.53 6.78
CA THR A 62 21.41 3.07 6.86
C THR A 62 20.05 2.71 7.45
N ALA A 63 19.63 3.39 8.52
CA ALA A 63 18.34 3.16 9.16
C ALA A 63 17.17 3.47 8.22
N SER A 64 17.22 4.58 7.48
CA SER A 64 16.19 4.91 6.49
C SER A 64 16.15 3.90 5.34
N ALA A 65 17.31 3.49 4.82
CA ALA A 65 17.39 2.46 3.78
C ALA A 65 16.81 1.11 4.24
N ASN A 66 17.09 0.71 5.48
CA ASN A 66 16.53 -0.51 6.09
C ASN A 66 15.02 -0.41 6.27
N GLN A 67 14.53 0.74 6.76
CA GLN A 67 13.10 0.98 6.90
C GLN A 67 12.37 0.93 5.54
N ASP A 68 12.93 1.54 4.51
CA ASP A 68 12.38 1.50 3.16
C ASP A 68 12.35 0.07 2.59
N GLN A 69 13.41 -0.71 2.83
CA GLN A 69 13.45 -2.11 2.43
C GLN A 69 12.38 -2.94 3.16
N TRP A 70 12.20 -2.72 4.47
CA TRP A 70 11.16 -3.39 5.25
C TRP A 70 9.76 -3.04 4.72
N ARG A 71 9.48 -1.76 4.46
CA ARG A 71 8.19 -1.32 3.90
C ARG A 71 7.93 -1.90 2.52
N ARG A 72 8.95 -2.00 1.65
CA ARG A 72 8.82 -2.68 0.35
C ARG A 72 8.49 -4.17 0.53
N GLY A 73 9.10 -4.84 1.51
CA GLY A 73 8.79 -6.22 1.86
C GLY A 73 7.33 -6.40 2.28
N VAL A 74 6.85 -5.58 3.22
CA VAL A 74 5.45 -5.60 3.68
C VAL A 74 4.48 -5.36 2.53
N ARG A 75 4.74 -4.35 1.68
CA ARG A 75 3.93 -4.07 0.48
C ARG A 75 3.86 -5.27 -0.46
N ARG A 76 5.02 -5.83 -0.80
CA ARG A 76 5.10 -6.99 -1.70
C ARG A 76 4.28 -8.16 -1.14
N ASP A 77 4.43 -8.47 0.13
CA ASP A 77 3.75 -9.61 0.76
C ASP A 77 2.23 -9.40 0.79
N ALA A 78 1.77 -8.17 1.06
CA ALA A 78 0.35 -7.80 0.96
C ALA A 78 -0.20 -7.93 -0.47
N PHE A 79 0.54 -7.44 -1.48
CA PHE A 79 0.14 -7.53 -2.88
C PHE A 79 0.07 -8.98 -3.36
N VAL A 80 1.07 -9.80 -3.00
CA VAL A 80 1.10 -11.23 -3.31
C VAL A 80 -0.09 -11.92 -2.67
N ARG A 81 -0.39 -11.67 -1.39
CA ARG A 81 -1.55 -12.28 -0.72
C ARG A 81 -2.85 -11.95 -1.44
N PHE A 82 -3.06 -10.69 -1.82
CA PHE A 82 -4.28 -10.28 -2.51
C PHE A 82 -4.43 -10.94 -3.88
N LEU A 83 -3.33 -11.06 -4.63
CA LEU A 83 -3.30 -11.77 -5.90
C LEU A 83 -3.53 -13.28 -5.74
N THR A 84 -2.94 -13.91 -4.73
CA THR A 84 -3.12 -15.35 -4.44
C THR A 84 -4.58 -15.66 -4.13
N ILE A 85 -5.24 -14.87 -3.29
CA ILE A 85 -6.67 -15.06 -2.96
C ILE A 85 -7.53 -15.00 -4.23
N SER A 86 -7.23 -14.08 -5.15
CA SER A 86 -7.95 -13.99 -6.43
C SER A 86 -7.76 -15.23 -7.32
N SER A 87 -6.62 -15.92 -7.22
CA SER A 87 -6.38 -17.18 -7.93
C SER A 87 -7.03 -18.38 -7.24
N GLU A 88 -6.99 -18.45 -5.91
CA GLU A 88 -7.65 -19.51 -5.12
C GLU A 88 -9.13 -19.58 -5.44
N LEU A 89 -9.78 -18.43 -5.61
CA LEU A 89 -11.19 -18.35 -6.00
C LEU A 89 -11.51 -19.05 -7.34
N GLN A 90 -10.56 -19.12 -8.27
CA GLN A 90 -10.76 -19.80 -9.56
C GLN A 90 -10.62 -21.33 -9.46
N HIS A 91 -10.09 -21.82 -8.34
CA HIS A 91 -9.86 -23.24 -8.07
C HIS A 91 -10.85 -23.83 -7.07
N VAL A 92 -11.79 -23.04 -6.56
CA VAL A 92 -12.88 -23.57 -5.73
C VAL A 92 -13.78 -24.40 -6.63
N GLU A 93 -13.84 -25.70 -6.39
CA GLU A 93 -14.81 -26.58 -7.03
C GLU A 93 -16.12 -26.48 -6.25
N LEU A 94 -17.18 -26.07 -6.94
CA LEU A 94 -18.52 -26.16 -6.38
C LEU A 94 -19.12 -27.53 -6.67
N PRO A 95 -19.81 -28.14 -5.70
CA PRO A 95 -20.49 -29.39 -5.95
C PRO A 95 -21.63 -29.19 -6.96
N GLU A 96 -21.52 -29.77 -8.14
CA GLU A 96 -22.54 -29.71 -9.21
C GLU A 96 -23.52 -30.88 -9.14
N ASP A 97 -23.12 -31.99 -8.49
CA ASP A 97 -23.87 -33.24 -8.45
C ASP A 97 -25.14 -33.10 -7.58
N PRO A 98 -26.32 -33.58 -8.06
CA PRO A 98 -27.55 -33.62 -7.27
C PRO A 98 -27.45 -34.47 -5.99
N GLU A 99 -26.54 -35.44 -5.90
CA GLU A 99 -26.35 -36.30 -4.72
C GLU A 99 -25.55 -35.63 -3.59
N VAL A 100 -25.04 -34.42 -3.82
CA VAL A 100 -24.24 -33.68 -2.83
C VAL A 100 -25.07 -33.40 -1.58
N THR A 101 -24.48 -33.71 -0.44
CA THR A 101 -25.09 -33.51 0.88
C THR A 101 -25.24 -32.02 1.20
N GLU A 102 -26.27 -31.66 1.97
CA GLU A 102 -26.46 -30.27 2.40
C GLU A 102 -25.26 -29.71 3.21
N GLU A 103 -24.50 -30.60 3.85
CA GLU A 103 -23.29 -30.24 4.57
C GLU A 103 -22.15 -29.82 3.65
N GLU A 104 -21.89 -30.55 2.56
CA GLU A 104 -20.91 -30.17 1.54
C GLU A 104 -21.26 -28.82 0.91
N ILE A 105 -22.54 -28.56 0.70
CA ILE A 105 -23.05 -27.27 0.19
C ILE A 105 -22.73 -26.14 1.17
N ARG A 106 -23.02 -26.33 2.47
CA ARG A 106 -22.71 -25.35 3.50
C ARG A 106 -21.20 -25.12 3.62
N ASN A 107 -20.40 -26.18 3.48
CA ASN A 107 -18.95 -26.11 3.53
C ASN A 107 -18.39 -25.33 2.34
N ALA A 108 -18.89 -25.58 1.12
CA ALA A 108 -18.51 -24.84 -0.08
C ALA A 108 -18.92 -23.36 0.02
N GLU A 109 -20.12 -23.07 0.51
CA GLU A 109 -20.58 -21.69 0.76
C GLU A 109 -19.68 -20.97 1.76
N LYS A 110 -19.32 -21.65 2.86
CA LYS A 110 -18.42 -21.14 3.89
C LYS A 110 -17.03 -20.88 3.33
N ALA A 111 -16.50 -21.78 2.49
CA ALA A 111 -15.20 -21.60 1.85
C ALA A 111 -15.17 -20.37 0.94
N LEU A 112 -16.19 -20.17 0.10
CA LEU A 112 -16.31 -18.97 -0.74
C LEU A 112 -16.38 -17.69 0.10
N ARG A 113 -17.19 -17.66 1.17
CA ARG A 113 -17.27 -16.51 2.07
C ARG A 113 -15.92 -16.22 2.72
N GLN A 114 -15.23 -17.25 3.20
CA GLN A 114 -13.91 -17.11 3.81
C GLN A 114 -12.88 -16.54 2.83
N ILE A 115 -12.92 -16.92 1.55
CA ILE A 115 -12.04 -16.35 0.51
C ILE A 115 -12.34 -14.86 0.30
N VAL A 116 -13.62 -14.48 0.25
CA VAL A 116 -14.02 -13.07 0.12
C VAL A 116 -13.58 -12.25 1.34
N ASP A 117 -13.78 -12.76 2.56
CA ASP A 117 -13.37 -12.08 3.80
C ASP A 117 -11.84 -11.90 3.87
N GLN A 118 -11.08 -12.90 3.42
CA GLN A 118 -9.64 -12.79 3.27
C GLN A 118 -9.23 -11.75 2.23
N ALA A 119 -9.95 -11.67 1.10
CA ALA A 119 -9.72 -10.66 0.08
C ALA A 119 -9.97 -9.24 0.62
N GLU A 120 -11.01 -9.05 1.42
CA GLU A 120 -11.33 -7.78 2.07
C GLU A 120 -10.23 -7.38 3.06
N THR A 121 -9.76 -8.32 3.87
CA THR A 121 -8.65 -8.09 4.80
C THR A 121 -7.38 -7.68 4.05
N ALA A 122 -7.03 -8.40 2.99
CA ALA A 122 -5.87 -8.08 2.15
C ALA A 122 -6.03 -6.72 1.47
N TYR A 123 -7.23 -6.39 0.95
CA TYR A 123 -7.55 -5.08 0.38
C TYR A 123 -7.28 -3.94 1.38
N HIS A 124 -7.70 -4.08 2.63
CA HIS A 124 -7.46 -3.04 3.64
C HIS A 124 -5.98 -2.83 3.91
N ILE A 125 -5.18 -3.89 3.96
CA ILE A 125 -3.72 -3.79 4.11
C ILE A 125 -3.12 -3.06 2.89
N VAL A 126 -3.55 -3.40 1.67
CA VAL A 126 -3.09 -2.73 0.45
C VAL A 126 -3.41 -1.23 0.47
N CYS A 127 -4.62 -0.85 0.88
CA CYS A 127 -5.02 0.56 0.97
C CYS A 127 -4.24 1.35 2.04
N LEU A 128 -3.84 0.68 3.13
CA LEU A 128 -2.99 1.30 4.15
C LEU A 128 -1.56 1.51 3.67
N GLU A 129 -1.04 0.59 2.86
CA GLU A 129 0.36 0.62 2.41
C GLU A 129 0.58 1.44 1.13
N SER A 130 -0.41 1.56 0.25
CA SER A 130 -0.33 2.39 -0.95
C SER A 130 -1.66 3.06 -1.29
N ALA A 131 -1.68 4.40 -1.21
CA ALA A 131 -2.81 5.22 -1.64
C ALA A 131 -3.02 5.14 -3.18
N ASN A 132 -1.94 4.94 -3.95
CA ASN A 132 -1.99 4.90 -5.41
C ASN A 132 -2.72 3.66 -5.95
N LEU A 133 -2.82 2.60 -5.14
CA LEU A 133 -3.43 1.34 -5.54
C LEU A 133 -4.92 1.24 -5.19
N GLN A 134 -5.48 2.19 -4.45
CA GLN A 134 -6.84 2.09 -3.91
C GLN A 134 -7.89 1.81 -4.99
N ASP A 135 -7.83 2.49 -6.14
CA ASP A 135 -8.79 2.30 -7.23
C ASP A 135 -8.69 0.91 -7.86
N THR A 136 -7.46 0.47 -8.17
CA THR A 136 -7.23 -0.85 -8.78
C THR A 136 -7.54 -1.98 -7.81
N ALA A 137 -7.22 -1.80 -6.53
CA ALA A 137 -7.56 -2.74 -5.46
C ALA A 137 -9.08 -2.85 -5.25
N THR A 138 -9.79 -1.71 -5.31
CA THR A 138 -11.26 -1.67 -5.22
C THR A 138 -11.90 -2.42 -6.38
N ARG A 139 -11.42 -2.22 -7.61
CA ARG A 139 -11.91 -2.94 -8.79
C ARG A 139 -11.68 -4.45 -8.67
N LEU A 140 -10.49 -4.87 -8.23
CA LEU A 140 -10.19 -6.29 -8.03
C LEU A 140 -11.07 -6.89 -6.93
N LEU A 141 -11.25 -6.22 -5.80
CA LEU A 141 -12.15 -6.70 -4.74
C LEU A 141 -13.61 -6.80 -5.22
N HIS A 142 -14.06 -5.83 -6.01
CA HIS A 142 -15.39 -5.87 -6.63
C HIS A 142 -15.53 -7.09 -7.55
N ALA A 143 -14.54 -7.32 -8.43
CA ALA A 143 -14.54 -8.46 -9.34
C ALA A 143 -14.50 -9.81 -8.58
N ILE A 144 -13.73 -9.90 -7.49
CA ILE A 144 -13.71 -11.06 -6.58
C ILE A 144 -15.11 -11.33 -6.01
N ARG A 145 -15.75 -10.31 -5.43
CA ARG A 145 -17.10 -10.42 -4.86
C ARG A 145 -18.14 -10.77 -5.94
N HIS A 146 -18.03 -10.15 -7.11
CA HIS A 146 -18.94 -10.37 -8.23
C HIS A 146 -18.82 -11.80 -8.77
N TYR A 147 -17.59 -12.27 -9.01
CA TYR A 147 -17.31 -13.63 -9.45
C TYR A 147 -17.73 -14.68 -8.41
N ALA A 148 -17.38 -14.50 -7.13
CA ALA A 148 -17.76 -15.44 -6.08
C ALA A 148 -19.30 -15.59 -5.95
N ARG A 149 -20.03 -14.46 -6.01
CA ARG A 149 -21.50 -14.48 -5.97
C ARG A 149 -22.10 -15.09 -7.24
N GLY A 150 -21.57 -14.77 -8.41
CA GLY A 150 -22.02 -15.33 -9.68
C GLY A 150 -21.80 -16.84 -9.74
N TYR A 151 -20.60 -17.28 -9.38
CA TYR A 151 -20.23 -18.69 -9.34
C TYR A 151 -21.13 -19.49 -8.39
N TRP A 152 -21.36 -18.98 -7.17
CA TRP A 152 -22.31 -19.60 -6.23
C TRP A 152 -23.74 -19.65 -6.76
N ARG A 153 -24.23 -18.55 -7.36
CA ARG A 153 -25.57 -18.49 -7.94
C ARG A 153 -25.74 -19.48 -9.09
N LEU A 154 -24.73 -19.68 -9.93
CA LEU A 154 -24.79 -20.68 -11.00
C LEU A 154 -24.93 -22.09 -10.41
N ALA A 155 -24.02 -22.51 -9.54
CA ALA A 155 -24.04 -23.85 -8.96
C ALA A 155 -25.34 -24.13 -8.17
N ALA A 156 -25.84 -23.14 -7.42
CA ALA A 156 -27.12 -23.26 -6.73
C ALA A 156 -28.29 -23.44 -7.71
N THR A 157 -28.23 -22.78 -8.87
CA THR A 157 -29.28 -22.89 -9.90
C THR A 157 -29.23 -24.23 -10.60
N GLU A 158 -28.04 -24.68 -11.02
CA GLU A 158 -27.83 -25.99 -11.64
C GLU A 158 -28.33 -27.11 -10.72
N ARG A 159 -28.00 -27.06 -9.42
CA ARG A 159 -28.52 -28.04 -8.47
C ARG A 159 -30.03 -27.99 -8.33
N ALA A 160 -30.62 -26.80 -8.24
CA ALA A 160 -32.07 -26.67 -8.11
C ALA A 160 -32.81 -27.19 -9.36
N ILE A 161 -32.24 -26.98 -10.55
CA ILE A 161 -32.75 -27.53 -11.82
C ILE A 161 -32.58 -29.06 -11.83
N ASN A 162 -31.41 -29.59 -11.48
CA ASN A 162 -31.17 -31.03 -11.41
C ASN A 162 -32.12 -31.72 -10.41
N THR A 163 -32.40 -31.08 -9.28
CA THR A 163 -33.39 -31.57 -8.31
C THR A 163 -34.80 -31.61 -8.90
N LEU A 164 -35.21 -30.55 -9.63
CA LEU A 164 -36.50 -30.53 -10.31
C LEU A 164 -36.61 -31.65 -11.34
N SER A 165 -35.57 -31.85 -12.15
CA SER A 165 -35.52 -32.93 -13.15
C SER A 165 -35.54 -34.33 -12.53
N ALA A 166 -34.84 -34.53 -11.40
CA ALA A 166 -34.90 -35.79 -10.66
C ALA A 166 -36.32 -36.08 -10.14
N ILE A 167 -37.04 -35.07 -9.63
CA ILE A 167 -38.44 -35.20 -9.20
C ILE A 167 -39.34 -35.55 -10.39
N GLU A 168 -39.13 -34.95 -11.57
CA GLU A 168 -39.88 -35.29 -12.79
C GLU A 168 -39.68 -36.75 -13.19
N GLU A 169 -38.42 -37.22 -13.17
CA GLU A 169 -38.07 -38.58 -13.52
C GLU A 169 -38.65 -39.61 -12.53
N GLU A 170 -38.53 -39.34 -11.22
CA GLU A 170 -39.05 -40.21 -10.17
C GLU A 170 -40.58 -40.35 -10.24
N ASN A 171 -41.29 -39.25 -10.50
CA ASN A 171 -42.74 -39.24 -10.56
C ASN A 171 -43.29 -39.62 -11.94
N ARG A 172 -42.44 -39.72 -12.98
CA ARG A 172 -42.83 -39.91 -14.39
C ARG A 172 -43.85 -38.87 -14.87
N ILE A 173 -43.70 -37.62 -14.40
CA ILE A 173 -44.55 -36.49 -14.76
C ILE A 173 -43.63 -35.40 -15.32
N HIS A 174 -43.99 -34.83 -16.48
CA HIS A 174 -43.35 -33.61 -16.97
C HIS A 174 -44.12 -32.39 -16.45
N PHE A 175 -43.43 -31.44 -15.84
CA PHE A 175 -44.04 -30.24 -15.30
C PHE A 175 -44.16 -29.14 -16.36
N ASP A 176 -44.92 -29.40 -17.44
CA ASP A 176 -45.16 -28.46 -18.54
C ASP A 176 -45.60 -27.06 -18.04
N GLU A 177 -46.50 -27.02 -17.05
CA GLU A 177 -46.98 -25.77 -16.45
C GLU A 177 -45.85 -25.01 -15.72
N VAL A 178 -44.91 -25.72 -15.08
CA VAL A 178 -43.75 -25.12 -14.42
C VAL A 178 -42.83 -24.51 -15.47
N HIS A 179 -42.46 -25.28 -16.50
CA HIS A 179 -41.57 -24.79 -17.55
C HIS A 179 -42.18 -23.60 -18.31
N ALA A 180 -43.48 -23.64 -18.62
CA ALA A 180 -44.19 -22.52 -19.24
C ALA A 180 -44.21 -21.27 -18.35
N ALA A 181 -44.46 -21.42 -17.04
CA ALA A 181 -44.47 -20.31 -16.10
C ALA A 181 -43.08 -19.71 -15.88
N LEU A 182 -42.03 -20.54 -15.83
CA LEU A 182 -40.64 -20.09 -15.74
C LEU A 182 -40.18 -19.38 -17.02
N GLY A 183 -40.55 -19.90 -18.18
CA GLY A 183 -40.30 -19.24 -19.47
C GLY A 183 -40.95 -17.85 -19.54
N ALA A 184 -42.22 -17.74 -19.11
CA ALA A 184 -42.90 -16.44 -19.04
C ALA A 184 -42.21 -15.46 -18.08
N LEU A 185 -41.71 -15.93 -16.93
CA LEU A 185 -40.92 -15.12 -16.00
C LEU A 185 -39.60 -14.65 -16.62
N ALA A 186 -38.90 -15.51 -17.36
CA ALA A 186 -37.66 -15.15 -18.05
C ALA A 186 -37.89 -14.09 -19.14
N THR A 187 -38.92 -14.26 -19.97
CA THR A 187 -39.29 -13.25 -20.97
C THR A 187 -39.65 -11.91 -20.34
N ALA A 188 -40.45 -11.93 -19.27
CA ALA A 188 -40.85 -10.71 -18.56
C ALA A 188 -39.64 -10.05 -17.86
N GLY A 189 -38.74 -10.83 -17.28
CA GLY A 189 -37.48 -10.36 -16.68
C GLY A 189 -36.61 -9.59 -17.67
N ASN A 190 -36.37 -10.16 -18.85
CA ASN A 190 -35.60 -9.51 -19.92
C ASN A 190 -36.28 -8.21 -20.40
N ALA A 191 -37.62 -8.15 -20.41
CA ALA A 191 -38.36 -6.96 -20.81
C ALA A 191 -38.29 -5.80 -19.78
N ILE A 192 -37.93 -6.06 -18.51
CA ILE A 192 -37.69 -4.97 -17.53
C ILE A 192 -36.53 -4.11 -18.00
N ASP A 193 -35.45 -4.75 -18.45
CA ASP A 193 -34.21 -4.07 -18.81
C ASP A 193 -34.42 -3.11 -20.00
N GLU A 194 -35.44 -3.35 -20.82
CA GLU A 194 -35.78 -2.56 -22.00
C GLU A 194 -36.89 -1.51 -21.75
N VAL A 195 -37.96 -1.87 -21.03
CA VAL A 195 -39.21 -1.07 -21.02
C VAL A 195 -39.76 -0.80 -19.60
N GLY A 196 -39.13 -1.32 -18.54
CA GLY A 196 -39.50 -1.00 -17.16
C GLY A 196 -40.88 -1.54 -16.70
N HIS A 197 -41.35 -2.65 -17.27
CA HIS A 197 -42.66 -3.25 -16.98
C HIS A 197 -42.69 -4.09 -15.68
N TYR A 198 -42.46 -3.46 -14.53
CA TYR A 198 -42.41 -4.12 -13.22
C TYR A 198 -43.65 -4.96 -12.87
N ARG A 199 -44.84 -4.51 -13.26
CA ARG A 199 -46.11 -5.21 -12.96
C ARG A 199 -46.22 -6.56 -13.65
N ASP A 200 -45.71 -6.67 -14.88
CA ASP A 200 -45.81 -7.91 -15.63
C ASP A 200 -44.83 -8.96 -15.11
N VAL A 201 -43.66 -8.52 -14.63
CA VAL A 201 -42.71 -9.40 -13.94
C VAL A 201 -43.24 -9.86 -12.60
N GLU A 202 -43.91 -9.00 -11.83
CA GLU A 202 -44.52 -9.40 -10.57
C GLU A 202 -45.63 -10.44 -10.79
N ARG A 203 -46.46 -10.26 -11.83
CA ARG A 203 -47.47 -11.26 -12.22
C ARG A 203 -46.83 -12.58 -12.64
N ALA A 204 -45.82 -12.54 -13.50
CA ALA A 204 -45.10 -13.74 -13.95
C ALA A 204 -44.40 -14.45 -12.78
N HIS A 205 -43.80 -13.69 -11.86
CA HIS A 205 -43.15 -14.21 -10.66
C HIS A 205 -44.14 -14.90 -9.74
N ASN A 206 -45.29 -14.27 -9.46
CA ASN A 206 -46.33 -14.86 -8.62
C ASN A 206 -46.92 -16.13 -9.24
N ARG A 207 -47.09 -16.17 -10.57
CA ARG A 207 -47.52 -17.36 -11.29
C ARG A 207 -46.49 -18.48 -11.18
N ALA A 208 -45.24 -18.21 -11.52
CA ALA A 208 -44.16 -19.21 -11.42
C ALA A 208 -44.02 -19.76 -10.00
N ARG A 209 -44.10 -18.89 -8.97
CA ARG A 209 -44.10 -19.31 -7.56
C ARG A 209 -45.27 -20.25 -7.25
N ALA A 210 -46.49 -19.90 -7.66
CA ALA A 210 -47.68 -20.71 -7.38
C ALA A 210 -47.59 -22.12 -7.98
N VAL A 211 -47.02 -22.27 -9.17
CA VAL A 211 -46.86 -23.59 -9.80
C VAL A 211 -45.72 -24.36 -9.14
N LEU A 212 -44.58 -23.73 -8.84
CA LEU A 212 -43.46 -24.37 -8.14
C LEU A 212 -43.84 -24.89 -6.74
N CYS A 213 -44.72 -24.18 -6.02
CA CYS A 213 -45.20 -24.65 -4.70
C CYS A 213 -46.03 -25.94 -4.77
N ARG A 214 -46.50 -26.34 -5.97
CA ARG A 214 -47.23 -27.60 -6.18
C ARG A 214 -46.31 -28.78 -6.46
N VAL A 215 -45.01 -28.55 -6.70
CA VAL A 215 -44.03 -29.61 -6.98
C VAL A 215 -43.67 -30.32 -5.67
N PRO A 216 -44.01 -31.61 -5.51
CA PRO A 216 -43.70 -32.35 -4.29
C PRO A 216 -42.19 -32.54 -4.14
N GLY A 217 -41.68 -32.41 -2.92
CA GLY A 217 -40.25 -32.59 -2.62
C GLY A 217 -39.32 -31.42 -2.97
N LEU A 218 -39.80 -30.40 -3.68
CA LEU A 218 -38.98 -29.24 -4.03
C LEU A 218 -38.91 -28.23 -2.88
N SER A 219 -37.74 -28.11 -2.24
CA SER A 219 -37.53 -27.19 -1.11
C SER A 219 -37.80 -25.73 -1.46
N GLU A 220 -38.24 -24.93 -0.47
CA GLU A 220 -38.44 -23.47 -0.65
C GLU A 220 -37.14 -22.77 -1.08
N ARG A 221 -35.97 -23.28 -0.64
CA ARG A 221 -34.67 -22.78 -1.09
C ARG A 221 -34.48 -22.97 -2.59
N HIS A 222 -34.76 -24.16 -3.12
CA HIS A 222 -34.67 -24.45 -4.55
C HIS A 222 -35.67 -23.61 -5.36
N GLN A 223 -36.91 -23.49 -4.87
CA GLN A 223 -37.93 -22.63 -5.49
C GLN A 223 -37.44 -21.18 -5.64
N ARG A 224 -36.88 -20.59 -4.57
CA ARG A 224 -36.35 -19.21 -4.60
C ARG A 224 -35.19 -19.04 -5.57
N VAL A 225 -34.28 -20.02 -5.62
CA VAL A 225 -33.14 -19.98 -6.54
C VAL A 225 -33.60 -20.06 -7.99
N ILE A 226 -34.50 -21.00 -8.33
CA ILE A 226 -35.07 -21.14 -9.68
C ILE A 226 -35.78 -19.86 -10.10
N LEU A 227 -36.61 -19.28 -9.22
CA LEU A 227 -37.30 -18.02 -9.49
C LEU A 227 -36.33 -16.85 -9.72
N SER A 228 -35.28 -16.76 -8.90
CA SER A 228 -34.26 -15.71 -9.03
C SER A 228 -33.49 -15.83 -10.35
N ALA A 229 -33.07 -17.04 -10.72
CA ALA A 229 -32.36 -17.31 -11.95
C ALA A 229 -33.21 -17.01 -13.20
N ASN A 230 -34.48 -17.40 -13.19
CA ASN A 230 -35.39 -17.09 -14.31
C ASN A 230 -35.73 -15.61 -14.36
N ARG A 231 -35.83 -14.90 -13.23
CA ARG A 231 -36.13 -13.46 -13.23
C ARG A 231 -34.96 -12.58 -13.69
N HIS A 232 -33.74 -12.93 -13.29
CA HIS A 232 -32.56 -12.06 -13.47
C HIS A 232 -31.54 -12.62 -14.46
N GLY A 233 -31.85 -13.74 -15.10
CA GLY A 233 -30.89 -14.51 -15.89
C GLY A 233 -29.87 -15.26 -15.04
N LEU A 234 -29.19 -16.20 -15.70
CA LEU A 234 -28.02 -16.86 -15.15
C LEU A 234 -26.83 -15.88 -15.16
N PRO A 235 -26.01 -15.86 -14.10
CA PRO A 235 -24.78 -15.09 -14.11
C PRO A 235 -23.87 -15.53 -15.25
N ASN A 236 -23.36 -14.58 -16.01
CA ASN A 236 -22.42 -14.85 -17.09
C ASN A 236 -21.01 -15.09 -16.52
N ASN A 237 -20.77 -16.32 -16.05
CA ASN A 237 -19.50 -16.70 -15.44
C ASN A 237 -18.29 -16.47 -16.35
N ARG A 238 -18.45 -16.54 -17.68
CA ARG A 238 -17.36 -16.23 -18.63
C ARG A 238 -16.99 -14.75 -18.60
N ALA A 239 -17.99 -13.87 -18.61
CA ALA A 239 -17.76 -12.43 -18.51
C ALA A 239 -17.17 -12.05 -17.13
N GLN A 240 -17.70 -12.62 -16.05
CA GLN A 240 -17.21 -12.37 -14.69
C GLN A 240 -15.78 -12.88 -14.49
N ARG A 241 -15.44 -14.06 -15.05
CA ARG A 241 -14.06 -14.57 -15.03
C ARG A 241 -13.11 -13.67 -15.79
N ARG A 242 -13.54 -13.14 -16.93
CA ARG A 242 -12.76 -12.18 -17.72
C ARG A 242 -12.55 -10.89 -16.93
N GLU A 243 -13.60 -10.32 -16.35
CA GLU A 243 -13.53 -9.12 -15.49
C GLU A 243 -12.55 -9.31 -14.32
N LEU A 244 -12.59 -10.47 -13.67
CA LEU A 244 -11.65 -10.84 -12.61
C LEU A 244 -10.20 -10.89 -13.13
N GLN A 245 -9.97 -11.52 -14.28
CA GLN A 245 -8.64 -11.60 -14.89
C GLN A 245 -8.09 -10.22 -15.30
N GLU A 246 -8.92 -9.39 -15.93
CA GLU A 246 -8.56 -8.03 -16.34
C GLU A 246 -8.24 -7.16 -15.11
N SER A 247 -9.10 -7.19 -14.09
CA SER A 247 -8.87 -6.47 -12.83
C SER A 247 -7.59 -6.93 -12.12
N ARG A 248 -7.30 -8.24 -12.17
CA ARG A 248 -6.07 -8.81 -11.60
C ARG A 248 -4.83 -8.33 -12.34
N GLN A 249 -4.86 -8.31 -13.68
CA GLN A 249 -3.75 -7.82 -14.50
C GLN A 249 -3.51 -6.32 -14.28
N ALA A 250 -4.58 -5.52 -14.23
CA ALA A 250 -4.51 -4.10 -13.95
C ALA A 250 -3.89 -3.83 -12.55
N PHE A 251 -4.33 -4.56 -11.53
CA PHE A 251 -3.75 -4.47 -10.19
C PHE A 251 -2.27 -4.88 -10.17
N LEU A 252 -1.91 -6.00 -10.82
CA LEU A 252 -0.52 -6.45 -10.89
C LEU A 252 0.39 -5.41 -11.55
N ALA A 253 -0.04 -4.82 -12.67
CA ALA A 253 0.73 -3.77 -13.36
C ALA A 253 0.90 -2.53 -12.47
N ALA A 254 -0.17 -2.10 -11.78
CA ALA A 254 -0.11 -0.97 -10.87
C ALA A 254 0.79 -1.26 -9.65
N ALA A 255 0.70 -2.45 -9.07
CA ALA A 255 1.53 -2.89 -7.94
C ALA A 255 3.02 -2.95 -8.31
N GLN A 256 3.35 -3.42 -9.52
CA GLN A 256 4.72 -3.39 -10.04
C GLN A 256 5.23 -1.96 -10.20
N ALA A 257 4.39 -1.04 -10.70
CA ALA A 257 4.74 0.37 -10.80
C ALA A 257 4.98 1.00 -9.41
N ASP A 258 4.14 0.71 -8.42
CA ASP A 258 4.28 1.22 -7.04
C ASP A 258 5.56 0.70 -6.35
N LEU A 259 5.90 -0.58 -6.54
CA LEU A 259 7.13 -1.17 -5.98
C LEU A 259 8.40 -0.60 -6.60
N ASN A 260 8.35 -0.25 -7.89
CA ASN A 260 9.48 0.29 -8.63
C ASN A 260 9.58 1.82 -8.54
N ALA A 261 8.55 2.49 -8.03
CA ALA A 261 8.60 3.93 -7.83
C ALA A 261 9.72 4.28 -6.85
N PRO A 262 10.59 5.25 -7.17
CA PRO A 262 11.56 5.73 -6.19
C PRO A 262 10.79 6.18 -4.96
N ALA A 263 11.27 5.81 -3.76
CA ALA A 263 10.68 6.26 -2.52
C ALA A 263 10.60 7.80 -2.60
N ALA A 264 9.38 8.32 -2.81
CA ALA A 264 9.19 9.75 -2.92
C ALA A 264 9.75 10.33 -1.64
N GLY A 265 10.84 11.10 -1.77
CA GLY A 265 11.63 11.62 -0.66
C GLY A 265 10.82 12.62 0.15
N HIS A 266 9.83 12.13 0.90
CA HIS A 266 9.19 12.89 1.95
C HIS A 266 10.07 12.71 3.18
N PHE A 267 11.13 13.53 3.24
CA PHE A 267 11.80 13.83 4.49
C PHE A 267 11.01 14.99 5.14
N PRO A 268 10.11 14.73 6.10
CA PRO A 268 9.62 15.80 6.96
C PRO A 268 10.76 16.10 7.93
N GLY A 269 11.61 17.07 7.58
CA GLY A 269 12.65 17.55 8.50
C GLY A 269 14.05 17.63 7.91
N SER A 270 14.22 18.35 6.81
CA SER A 270 15.43 19.17 6.70
C SER A 270 15.31 20.31 7.73
N TYR A 271 15.50 20.00 9.00
CA TYR A 271 15.83 21.04 9.98
C TYR A 271 17.21 21.53 9.58
N SER A 272 17.23 22.60 8.77
CA SER A 272 18.39 23.45 8.65
C SER A 272 18.64 24.02 10.03
N LEU A 273 19.51 23.35 10.80
CA LEU A 273 20.12 23.93 11.99
C LEU A 273 20.97 25.10 11.47
N ALA A 274 20.35 26.26 11.38
CA ALA A 274 21.05 27.52 11.28
C ALA A 274 22.07 27.52 12.43
N SER A 275 23.35 27.48 12.06
CA SER A 275 24.45 27.69 12.99
C SER A 275 24.25 29.04 13.67
N PRO A 276 24.22 29.11 15.01
CA PRO A 276 24.22 30.40 15.68
C PRO A 276 25.62 31.01 15.58
N ASP A 277 25.66 32.29 15.23
CA ASP A 277 26.77 33.23 15.30
C ASP A 277 28.04 32.96 14.46
N ASP A 278 28.15 33.74 13.38
CA ASP A 278 29.35 34.56 13.20
C ASP A 278 28.89 36.01 12.99
N GLY A 279 29.05 36.82 14.03
CA GLY A 279 28.77 38.25 14.00
C GLY A 279 29.74 38.96 13.07
N GLN A 280 29.21 39.53 11.98
CA GLN A 280 29.83 40.68 11.33
C GLN A 280 28.82 41.81 11.17
N LEU A 281 28.98 42.78 12.06
CA LEU A 281 28.43 44.13 11.95
C LEU A 281 29.04 44.80 10.71
N THR A 282 28.27 44.94 9.64
CA THR A 282 28.52 45.98 8.65
C THR A 282 27.34 46.95 8.65
N SER A 283 27.57 48.04 9.35
CA SER A 283 26.80 49.27 9.41
C SER A 283 26.49 49.84 8.01
N THR A 284 25.21 49.96 7.71
CA THR A 284 24.66 50.87 6.69
C THR A 284 24.77 52.32 7.15
N PRO A 285 25.10 53.27 6.26
CA PRO A 285 24.68 54.64 6.43
C PRO A 285 23.53 54.98 5.48
N SER A 286 22.48 55.47 6.12
CA SER A 286 21.28 56.12 5.63
C SER A 286 21.55 57.19 4.56
N ARG A 287 20.74 57.23 3.49
CA ARG A 287 20.61 58.45 2.66
C ARG A 287 19.20 58.63 2.07
N HIS A 288 18.50 59.59 2.67
CA HIS A 288 17.51 60.51 2.13
C HIS A 288 16.60 60.11 0.96
N GLN A 289 15.32 59.97 1.30
CA GLN A 289 14.19 60.37 0.46
C GLN A 289 14.05 61.90 0.38
N PRO A 290 13.49 62.42 -0.72
CA PRO A 290 12.51 63.49 -0.59
C PRO A 290 11.18 63.12 -1.26
N GLN A 291 10.10 63.54 -0.60
CA GLN A 291 8.71 63.51 -1.06
C GLN A 291 8.39 64.74 -1.93
N SER A 292 7.65 64.51 -3.02
CA SER A 292 6.61 65.38 -3.62
C SER A 292 6.06 64.62 -4.85
N GLY A 293 4.82 64.68 -5.29
CA GLY A 293 3.59 65.31 -4.85
C GLY A 293 2.42 64.65 -5.61
N VAL A 294 1.23 64.71 -5.03
CA VAL A 294 -0.10 64.32 -5.54
C VAL A 294 -0.71 65.55 -6.26
N PRO A 295 -1.87 65.56 -6.97
CA PRO A 295 -2.72 64.52 -7.62
C PRO A 295 -2.98 64.81 -9.13
N SER A 296 -3.70 63.93 -9.83
CA SER A 296 -4.91 64.38 -10.56
C SER A 296 -5.85 63.25 -10.97
N ARG A 297 -7.12 63.65 -10.99
CA ARG A 297 -8.38 62.91 -11.14
C ARG A 297 -8.88 63.08 -12.60
N ASP A 298 -9.95 62.36 -12.91
CA ASP A 298 -10.79 62.42 -14.12
C ASP A 298 -10.41 61.37 -15.19
N GLY A 299 -11.33 60.60 -15.77
CA GLY A 299 -12.78 60.65 -15.73
C GLY A 299 -13.42 59.40 -16.37
N ALA A 300 -14.73 59.33 -16.19
CA ALA A 300 -15.64 58.28 -16.62
C ALA A 300 -15.92 58.29 -18.14
N GLY A 301 -16.49 57.18 -18.64
CA GLY A 301 -17.02 57.04 -20.00
C GLY A 301 -17.07 55.59 -20.43
#